data_AF-A0A9Q0L8N1-F1
#
_entry.id   AF-A0A9Q0L8N1-F1
#
_cell.length_a   1.000
_cell.length_b   1.000
_cell.length_c   1.000
_cell.angle_alpha   90.00
_cell.angle_beta   90.00
_cell.angle_gamma   90.00
#
_symmetry.space_group_name_H-M   'P 1'
#
loop_
_entity.id
_entity.type
_entity.pdbx_description
1 polymer ?
#
loop_
_entity_poly.entity_id
_entity_poly.type
_entity_poly.pdbx_seq_one_letter_code
_entity_poly.pdbx_strand_id
1 'polypeptide(L)'
;MKEIEIEEIEKGLAYDLFEQTGFDSNWIKEKEGIKGILKDLSKLYQQNETKDFTIICEEKEIKVHKLILQIRSELFKGMFLSVNDTSNQVHDYTGKSFQTIQELIYFLYHDKIDETKLTKENIEEFVDLKDFYELNQNSILGSYLVDFYSKNIFNSSKTKKEEEQK
;
A
#
# COMPACT_ATOMS: atom_id res chain seq x y z
N MET A 1 -9.27 35.56 19.46
CA MET A 1 -10.32 34.58 19.78
C MET A 1 -10.93 34.05 18.50
N LYS A 2 -10.21 33.21 17.73
CA LYS A 2 -10.68 32.71 16.43
C LYS A 2 -10.10 31.30 16.20
N GLU A 3 -10.97 30.36 15.91
CA GLU A 3 -10.75 28.91 15.67
C GLU A 3 -10.20 28.05 16.82
N ILE A 4 -9.04 28.39 17.41
CA ILE A 4 -8.40 27.51 18.40
C ILE A 4 -9.29 27.32 19.65
N GLU A 5 -9.93 28.39 20.13
CA GLU A 5 -10.85 28.31 21.27
C GLU A 5 -12.15 27.56 20.94
N ILE A 6 -12.60 27.57 19.67
CA ILE A 6 -13.81 26.84 19.26
C ILE A 6 -13.53 25.34 19.26
N GLU A 7 -12.37 24.92 18.77
CA GLU A 7 -11.97 23.51 18.73
C GLU A 7 -11.76 22.93 20.14
N GLU A 8 -11.24 23.72 21.08
CA GLU A 8 -11.09 23.32 22.48
C GLU A 8 -12.44 23.21 23.19
N ILE A 9 -13.39 24.11 22.91
CA ILE A 9 -14.75 24.06 23.45
C ILE A 9 -15.52 22.85 22.91
N GLU A 10 -15.43 22.57 21.61
CA GLU A 10 -16.09 21.41 20.98
C GLU A 10 -15.56 20.09 21.53
N LYS A 11 -14.24 19.99 21.78
CA LYS A 11 -13.65 18.82 22.44
C LYS A 11 -14.20 18.65 23.86
N GLY A 12 -14.27 19.73 24.64
CA GLY A 12 -14.84 19.71 26.00
C GLY A 12 -16.28 19.20 26.02
N LEU A 13 -17.14 19.72 25.15
CA LEU A 13 -18.54 19.29 25.03
C LEU A 13 -18.68 17.82 24.62
N ALA A 14 -17.81 17.33 23.73
CA ALA A 14 -17.80 15.93 23.34
C ALA A 14 -17.41 15.02 24.52
N TYR A 15 -16.39 15.39 25.31
CA TYR A 15 -16.00 14.64 26.50
C TYR A 15 -17.13 14.55 27.54
N ASP A 16 -17.79 15.67 27.83
CA ASP A 16 -18.90 15.70 28.79
C ASP A 16 -20.08 14.82 28.34
N LEU A 17 -20.35 14.77 27.03
CA LEU A 17 -21.39 13.91 26.45
C LEU A 17 -21.03 12.42 26.56
N PHE A 18 -19.75 12.05 26.40
CA PHE A 18 -19.31 10.66 26.51
C PHE A 18 -19.39 10.14 27.95
N GLU A 19 -19.02 10.95 28.94
CA GLU A 19 -19.16 10.57 30.36
C GLU A 19 -20.63 10.37 30.76
N GLN A 20 -21.53 11.25 30.29
CA GLN A 20 -22.96 11.17 30.60
C GLN A 20 -23.66 9.97 29.92
N THR A 21 -23.16 9.52 28.77
CA THR A 21 -23.75 8.40 28.02
C THR A 21 -23.23 7.04 28.47
N GLY A 22 -22.24 6.99 29.38
CA GLY A 22 -21.58 5.75 29.79
C GLY A 22 -20.73 5.13 28.67
N PHE A 23 -20.43 5.92 27.64
CA PHE A 23 -19.67 5.49 26.48
C PHE A 23 -18.19 5.61 26.80
N ASP A 24 -17.50 4.47 26.93
CA ASP A 24 -16.11 4.44 27.35
C ASP A 24 -15.22 5.13 26.33
N SER A 25 -14.88 6.41 26.57
CA SER A 25 -14.03 7.24 25.71
C SER A 25 -12.68 6.59 25.37
N ASN A 26 -12.23 5.56 26.10
CA ASN A 26 -11.06 4.78 25.75
C ASN A 26 -11.23 4.01 24.43
N TRP A 27 -12.45 3.65 24.02
CA TRP A 27 -12.69 2.99 22.73
C TRP A 27 -12.34 3.89 21.52
N ILE A 28 -12.48 5.21 21.65
CA ILE A 28 -12.07 6.21 20.65
C ILE A 28 -10.58 6.46 20.74
N LYS A 29 -9.99 6.41 21.94
CA LYS A 29 -8.54 6.51 22.13
C LYS A 29 -7.80 5.27 21.60
N GLU A 30 -8.43 4.09 21.65
CA GLU A 30 -7.89 2.81 21.16
C GLU A 30 -8.09 2.59 19.67
N LYS A 31 -9.09 3.21 19.04
CA LYS A 31 -9.10 3.28 17.58
C LYS A 31 -7.98 4.21 17.16
N GLU A 32 -6.84 3.62 16.83
CA GLU A 32 -5.64 4.29 16.31
C GLU A 32 -5.88 4.97 14.93
N GLY A 33 -7.04 5.60 14.68
CA GLY A 33 -7.40 6.30 13.45
C GLY A 33 -6.96 5.56 12.19
N ILE A 34 -6.16 6.23 11.36
CA ILE A 34 -5.55 5.70 10.14
C ILE A 34 -4.65 4.49 10.43
N LYS A 35 -3.89 4.49 11.54
CA LYS A 35 -3.00 3.36 11.91
C LYS A 35 -3.78 2.09 12.20
N GLY A 36 -4.96 2.21 12.82
CA GLY A 36 -5.86 1.10 13.07
C GLY A 36 -6.32 0.46 11.75
N ILE A 37 -6.73 1.29 10.78
CA ILE A 37 -7.11 0.82 9.44
C ILE A 37 -5.94 0.13 8.73
N LEU A 38 -4.74 0.73 8.75
CA LEU A 38 -3.54 0.13 8.14
C LEU A 38 -3.19 -1.23 8.78
N LYS A 39 -3.33 -1.35 10.10
CA LYS A 39 -3.13 -2.61 10.82
C LYS A 39 -4.15 -3.66 10.40
N ASP A 40 -5.40 -3.27 10.22
CA ASP A 40 -6.46 -4.18 9.79
C ASP A 40 -6.30 -4.61 8.32
N LEU A 41 -5.85 -3.72 7.42
CA LEU A 41 -5.48 -4.10 6.05
C LEU A 41 -4.29 -5.06 6.03
N SER A 42 -3.31 -4.87 6.90
CA SER A 42 -2.17 -5.79 7.03
C SER A 42 -2.61 -7.18 7.53
N LYS A 43 -3.55 -7.25 8.47
CA LYS A 43 -4.16 -8.53 8.88
C LYS A 43 -4.92 -9.17 7.71
N LEU A 44 -5.71 -8.39 6.97
CA LEU A 44 -6.45 -8.86 5.81
C LEU A 44 -5.52 -9.48 4.76
N TYR A 45 -4.35 -8.88 4.49
CA TYR A 45 -3.35 -9.43 3.58
C TYR A 45 -2.91 -10.87 3.95
N GLN A 46 -2.83 -11.16 5.26
CA GLN A 46 -2.39 -12.46 5.79
C GLN A 46 -3.51 -13.52 5.80
N GLN A 47 -4.78 -13.09 5.79
CA GLN A 47 -5.94 -13.98 5.81
C GLN A 47 -6.16 -14.59 4.42
N ASN A 48 -5.76 -15.84 4.25
CA ASN A 48 -5.89 -16.52 2.96
C ASN A 48 -7.30 -17.01 2.67
N GLU A 49 -8.12 -17.20 3.71
CA GLU A 49 -9.46 -17.78 3.60
C GLU A 49 -10.48 -16.79 3.00
N THR A 50 -10.20 -15.48 3.11
CA THR A 50 -11.07 -14.41 2.63
C THR A 50 -10.72 -13.93 1.23
N LYS A 51 -9.61 -14.42 0.65
CA LYS A 51 -9.15 -14.05 -0.69
C LYS A 51 -10.04 -14.70 -1.74
N ASP A 52 -10.60 -13.88 -2.62
CA ASP A 52 -11.64 -14.23 -3.59
C ASP A 52 -11.16 -14.17 -5.05
N PHE A 53 -9.85 -13.97 -5.26
CA PHE A 53 -9.26 -13.88 -6.58
C PHE A 53 -7.81 -14.34 -6.61
N THR A 54 -7.36 -14.80 -7.78
CA THR A 54 -5.99 -15.28 -7.99
C THR A 54 -5.35 -14.64 -9.22
N ILE A 55 -4.17 -14.05 -9.06
CA ILE A 55 -3.34 -13.61 -10.18
C ILE A 55 -2.31 -14.72 -10.45
N ILE A 56 -2.21 -15.16 -11.70
CA ILE A 56 -1.24 -16.14 -12.16
C ILE A 56 -0.09 -15.40 -12.83
N CYS A 57 1.09 -15.44 -12.21
CA CYS A 57 2.30 -14.81 -12.73
C CYS A 57 3.44 -15.83 -12.71
N GLU A 58 4.13 -16.03 -13.84
CA GLU A 58 5.18 -17.06 -13.99
C GLU A 58 4.73 -18.46 -13.51
N GLU A 59 3.51 -18.86 -13.87
CA GLU A 59 2.89 -20.14 -13.45
C GLU A 59 2.67 -20.29 -11.94
N LYS A 60 2.87 -19.23 -11.16
CA LYS A 60 2.65 -19.20 -9.71
C LYS A 60 1.40 -18.40 -9.38
N GLU A 61 0.75 -18.80 -8.28
CA GLU A 61 -0.49 -18.17 -7.80
C GLU A 61 -0.22 -17.07 -6.77
N ILE A 62 -0.87 -15.93 -6.95
CA ILE A 62 -0.95 -14.84 -5.96
C ILE A 62 -2.43 -14.63 -5.60
N LYS A 63 -2.83 -15.16 -4.44
CA LYS A 63 -4.19 -14.96 -3.92
C LYS A 63 -4.35 -13.55 -3.38
N VAL A 64 -5.47 -12.91 -3.68
CA VAL A 64 -5.78 -11.50 -3.37
C VAL A 64 -7.29 -11.29 -3.12
N HIS A 65 -7.64 -10.10 -2.62
CA HIS A 65 -9.00 -9.61 -2.50
C HIS A 65 -9.33 -8.66 -3.65
N LYS A 66 -10.36 -8.94 -4.45
CA LYS A 66 -10.79 -8.07 -5.56
C LYS A 66 -11.04 -6.64 -5.10
N LEU A 67 -11.73 -6.48 -3.96
CA LEU A 67 -12.09 -5.18 -3.41
C LEU A 67 -10.87 -4.27 -3.20
N ILE A 68 -9.77 -4.83 -2.68
CA ILE A 68 -8.54 -4.06 -2.45
C ILE A 68 -7.94 -3.63 -3.80
N LEU A 69 -7.90 -4.51 -4.79
CA LEU A 69 -7.41 -4.16 -6.12
C LEU A 69 -8.28 -3.09 -6.79
N GLN A 70 -9.61 -3.22 -6.75
CA GLN A 70 -10.55 -2.27 -7.35
C GLN A 70 -10.44 -0.86 -6.76
N ILE A 71 -10.22 -0.74 -5.45
CA ILE A 71 -10.11 0.57 -4.81
C ILE A 71 -8.78 1.24 -5.16
N ARG A 72 -7.73 0.45 -5.42
CA ARG A 72 -6.35 0.91 -5.42
C ARG A 72 -5.74 0.96 -6.82
N SER A 73 -6.41 0.40 -7.83
CA SER A 73 -6.02 0.36 -9.24
C SER A 73 -7.24 0.52 -10.16
N GLU A 74 -7.21 1.54 -11.02
CA GLU A 74 -8.31 1.76 -11.97
C GLU A 74 -8.34 0.69 -13.08
N LEU A 75 -7.19 0.12 -13.46
CA LEU A 75 -7.12 -1.04 -14.36
C LEU A 75 -7.94 -2.21 -13.79
N PHE A 76 -7.65 -2.63 -12.55
CA PHE A 76 -8.37 -3.73 -11.92
C PHE A 76 -9.86 -3.40 -11.75
N LYS A 77 -10.19 -2.17 -11.35
CA LYS A 77 -11.58 -1.71 -11.27
C LYS A 77 -12.31 -1.84 -12.60
N GLY A 78 -11.73 -1.35 -13.68
CA GLY A 78 -12.25 -1.46 -15.03
C GLY A 78 -12.41 -2.92 -15.45
N MET A 79 -11.40 -3.75 -15.22
CA MET A 79 -11.42 -5.18 -15.52
C MET A 79 -12.57 -5.90 -14.81
N PHE A 80 -12.69 -5.74 -13.49
CA PHE A 80 -13.72 -6.43 -12.71
C PHE A 80 -15.14 -5.93 -12.97
N LEU A 81 -15.31 -4.67 -13.40
CA LEU A 81 -16.63 -4.13 -13.75
C LEU A 81 -17.04 -4.46 -15.18
N SER A 82 -16.09 -4.58 -16.10
CA SER A 82 -16.35 -4.75 -17.54
C SER A 82 -16.39 -6.21 -17.97
N VAL A 83 -15.67 -7.09 -17.28
CA VAL A 83 -15.54 -8.50 -17.63
C VAL A 83 -16.36 -9.35 -16.68
N ASN A 84 -17.41 -9.98 -17.19
CA ASN A 84 -18.21 -10.95 -16.44
C ASN A 84 -17.56 -12.34 -16.51
N ASP A 85 -16.37 -12.47 -15.92
CA ASP A 85 -15.64 -13.73 -15.80
C ASP A 85 -15.83 -14.34 -14.40
N THR A 86 -16.30 -15.58 -14.38
CA THR A 86 -16.54 -16.37 -13.16
C THR A 86 -15.34 -17.19 -12.71
N SER A 87 -14.23 -17.18 -13.48
CA SER A 87 -13.03 -17.96 -13.20
C SER A 87 -12.36 -17.59 -11.86
N ASN A 88 -12.60 -16.38 -11.37
CA ASN A 88 -11.91 -15.80 -10.21
C ASN A 88 -10.38 -15.84 -10.31
N GLN A 89 -9.85 -15.79 -11.53
CA GLN A 89 -8.42 -15.70 -11.77
C GLN A 89 -8.08 -14.87 -13.01
N VAL A 90 -6.85 -14.39 -13.10
CA VAL A 90 -6.30 -13.75 -14.31
C VAL A 90 -4.82 -14.05 -14.45
N HIS A 91 -4.35 -14.17 -15.68
CA HIS A 91 -2.92 -14.24 -15.96
C HIS A 91 -2.32 -12.83 -16.05
N ASP A 92 -1.20 -12.61 -15.36
CA ASP A 92 -0.39 -11.42 -15.55
C ASP A 92 0.41 -11.55 -16.86
N TYR A 93 0.24 -10.56 -17.75
CA TYR A 93 0.92 -10.49 -19.05
C TYR A 93 1.86 -9.27 -19.13
N THR A 94 2.22 -8.67 -17.99
CA THR A 94 3.10 -7.50 -17.96
C THR A 94 4.56 -7.85 -18.30
N GLY A 95 4.91 -9.13 -18.20
CA GLY A 95 6.28 -9.61 -18.36
C GLY A 95 7.17 -9.29 -17.17
N LYS A 96 6.62 -8.80 -16.05
CA LYS A 96 7.37 -8.57 -14.82
C LYS A 96 7.49 -9.85 -13.99
N SER A 97 8.51 -9.88 -13.13
CA SER A 97 8.77 -11.06 -12.31
C SER A 97 7.65 -11.31 -11.29
N PHE A 98 7.48 -12.56 -10.87
CA PHE A 98 6.55 -12.90 -9.78
C PHE A 98 6.81 -12.10 -8.51
N GLN A 99 8.08 -11.86 -8.17
CA GLN A 99 8.46 -11.08 -7.00
C GLN A 99 8.02 -9.61 -7.13
N THR A 100 8.19 -9.01 -8.31
CA THR A 100 7.76 -7.64 -8.59
C THR A 100 6.24 -7.51 -8.43
N ILE A 101 5.46 -8.44 -8.99
CA ILE A 101 4.00 -8.44 -8.83
C ILE A 101 3.61 -8.66 -7.37
N GLN A 102 4.25 -9.58 -6.65
CA GLN A 102 3.98 -9.79 -5.22
C GLN A 102 4.22 -8.54 -4.37
N GLU A 103 5.31 -7.82 -4.64
CA GLU A 103 5.61 -6.57 -3.93
C GLU A 103 4.61 -5.47 -4.31
N LEU A 104 4.14 -5.42 -5.57
CA LEU A 104 3.06 -4.50 -5.95
C LEU A 104 1.80 -4.79 -5.13
N ILE A 105 1.40 -6.06 -5.06
CA ILE A 105 0.27 -6.48 -4.25
C ILE A 105 0.51 -6.10 -2.78
N TYR A 106 1.71 -6.31 -2.25
CA TYR A 106 2.04 -5.89 -0.88
C TYR A 106 1.82 -4.38 -0.68
N PHE A 107 2.29 -3.55 -1.61
CA PHE A 107 2.09 -2.10 -1.59
C PHE A 107 0.59 -1.73 -1.55
N LEU A 108 -0.26 -2.39 -2.34
CA LEU A 108 -1.70 -2.10 -2.36
C LEU A 108 -2.39 -2.29 -1.00
N TYR A 109 -1.87 -3.15 -0.13
CA TYR A 109 -2.41 -3.38 1.22
C TYR A 109 -1.77 -2.50 2.29
N HIS A 110 -0.54 -2.03 2.08
CA HIS A 110 0.26 -1.44 3.15
C HIS A 110 0.70 0.01 2.92
N ASP A 111 0.49 0.57 1.73
CA ASP A 111 1.00 1.91 1.33
C ASP A 111 2.52 2.06 1.50
N LYS A 112 3.25 0.93 1.48
CA LYS A 112 4.71 0.88 1.61
C LYS A 112 5.26 -0.32 0.86
N ILE A 113 6.52 -0.23 0.48
CA ILE A 113 7.28 -1.37 -0.07
C ILE A 113 8.18 -1.92 1.03
N ASP A 114 8.40 -3.24 1.03
CA ASP A 114 9.41 -3.86 1.85
C ASP A 114 10.80 -3.60 1.25
N GLU A 115 11.49 -2.58 1.76
CA GLU A 115 12.82 -2.17 1.27
C GLU A 115 13.84 -3.33 1.31
N THR A 116 13.65 -4.34 2.16
CA THR A 116 14.55 -5.50 2.24
C THR A 116 14.47 -6.43 1.04
N LYS A 117 13.39 -6.32 0.25
CA LYS A 117 13.14 -7.12 -0.95
C LYS A 117 13.31 -6.33 -2.24
N LEU A 118 13.65 -5.05 -2.12
CA LEU A 118 13.94 -4.21 -3.27
C LEU A 118 15.33 -4.52 -3.83
N THR A 119 15.35 -4.92 -5.09
CA THR A 119 16.56 -4.93 -5.93
C THR A 119 16.52 -3.73 -6.86
N LYS A 120 17.65 -3.38 -7.47
CA LYS A 120 17.68 -2.30 -8.46
C LYS A 120 16.78 -2.63 -9.66
N GLU A 121 16.81 -3.89 -10.10
CA GLU A 121 16.00 -4.41 -11.20
C GLU A 121 14.50 -4.33 -10.88
N ASN A 122 14.07 -4.76 -9.68
CA ASN A 122 12.66 -4.74 -9.29
C ASN A 122 12.10 -3.31 -9.20
N ILE A 123 12.92 -2.33 -8.88
CA ILE A 123 12.51 -0.92 -8.77
C ILE A 123 12.23 -0.31 -10.14
N GLU A 124 13.10 -0.57 -11.12
CA GLU A 124 12.88 -0.12 -12.50
C GLU A 124 11.57 -0.74 -13.04
N GLU A 125 11.35 -2.03 -12.79
CA GLU A 125 10.09 -2.69 -13.14
C GLU A 125 8.87 -2.09 -12.42
N PHE A 126 9.00 -1.70 -11.16
CA PHE A 126 7.92 -1.11 -10.35
C PHE A 126 7.45 0.24 -10.88
N VAL A 127 8.37 1.03 -11.43
CA VAL A 127 8.04 2.31 -12.06
C VAL A 127 7.11 2.07 -13.24
N ASP A 128 7.41 1.08 -14.09
CA ASP A 128 6.56 0.74 -15.23
C ASP A 128 5.19 0.21 -14.79
N LEU A 129 5.14 -0.59 -13.72
CA LEU A 129 3.91 -1.18 -13.22
C LEU A 129 2.93 -0.15 -12.68
N LYS A 130 3.42 0.94 -12.09
CA LYS A 130 2.58 2.02 -11.59
C LYS A 130 1.66 2.57 -12.67
N ASP A 131 2.22 2.85 -13.83
CA ASP A 131 1.48 3.42 -14.96
C ASP A 131 0.58 2.36 -15.59
N PHE A 132 1.06 1.12 -15.73
CA PHE A 132 0.27 0.01 -16.24
C PHE A 132 -0.99 -0.28 -15.41
N TYR A 133 -0.85 -0.31 -14.09
CA TYR A 133 -1.95 -0.62 -13.17
C TYR A 133 -2.78 0.60 -12.78
N GLU A 134 -2.45 1.79 -13.25
CA GLU A 134 -3.16 3.04 -12.95
C GLU A 134 -3.45 3.20 -11.45
N LEU A 135 -2.40 3.22 -10.64
CA LEU A 135 -2.52 3.19 -9.18
C LEU A 135 -3.09 4.51 -8.61
N ASN A 136 -3.98 4.42 -7.63
CA ASN A 136 -4.59 5.60 -7.04
C ASN A 136 -3.66 6.35 -6.05
N GLN A 137 -2.61 5.72 -5.50
CA GLN A 137 -1.64 6.35 -4.58
C GLN A 137 -0.32 6.76 -5.23
N ASN A 138 -0.39 7.31 -6.44
CA ASN A 138 0.78 7.63 -7.27
C ASN A 138 1.83 8.53 -6.60
N SER A 139 1.47 9.35 -5.62
CA SER A 139 2.37 10.24 -4.88
C SER A 139 3.24 9.49 -3.86
N ILE A 140 2.67 8.56 -3.09
CA ILE A 140 3.37 7.81 -2.04
C ILE A 140 4.44 6.90 -2.66
N LEU A 141 4.07 6.19 -3.72
CA LEU A 141 5.00 5.33 -4.45
C LEU A 141 6.17 6.15 -5.04
N GLY A 142 5.87 7.34 -5.58
CA GLY A 142 6.89 8.26 -6.10
C GLY A 142 7.91 8.66 -5.03
N SER A 143 7.47 9.00 -3.83
CA SER A 143 8.39 9.35 -2.72
C SER A 143 9.31 8.19 -2.33
N TYR A 144 8.79 6.97 -2.24
CA TYR A 144 9.59 5.79 -1.89
C TYR A 144 10.72 5.53 -2.90
N LEU A 145 10.40 5.64 -4.19
CA LEU A 145 11.37 5.44 -5.26
C LEU A 145 12.48 6.50 -5.20
N VAL A 146 12.11 7.78 -5.03
CA VAL A 146 13.08 8.88 -4.89
C VAL A 146 13.99 8.68 -3.68
N ASP A 147 13.44 8.30 -2.54
CA ASP A 147 14.20 8.06 -1.31
C ASP A 147 15.18 6.88 -1.48
N PHE A 148 14.72 5.78 -2.08
CA PHE A 148 15.56 4.62 -2.35
C PHE A 148 16.71 4.97 -3.30
N TYR A 149 16.42 5.65 -4.42
CA TYR A 149 17.45 6.04 -5.40
C TYR A 149 18.47 6.99 -4.76
N SER A 150 18.01 7.93 -3.94
CA SER A 150 18.87 8.87 -3.22
C SER A 150 19.80 8.17 -2.23
N LYS A 151 19.32 7.15 -1.51
CA LYS A 151 20.15 6.36 -0.58
C LYS A 151 21.16 5.46 -1.32
N ASN A 152 20.76 4.82 -2.42
CA ASN A 152 21.56 3.75 -3.03
C ASN A 152 22.50 4.23 -4.15
N ILE A 153 22.15 5.25 -4.94
CA ILE A 153 23.06 5.83 -5.95
C ILE A 153 24.16 6.65 -5.28
N PHE A 154 23.83 7.44 -4.25
CA PHE A 154 24.80 8.31 -3.57
C PHE A 154 25.85 7.52 -2.78
N ASN A 155 25.50 6.33 -2.27
CA ASN A 155 26.44 5.45 -1.59
C ASN A 155 27.36 4.70 -2.57
N SER A 156 26.85 4.22 -3.71
CA SER A 156 27.67 3.54 -4.74
C SER A 156 28.73 4.42 -5.40
N SER A 157 28.53 5.75 -5.41
CA SER A 157 29.46 6.74 -5.96
C SER A 157 30.53 7.21 -4.96
N LYS A 158 30.34 6.97 -3.65
CA LYS A 158 31.37 7.16 -2.62
C LYS A 158 32.36 6.01 -2.60
N THR A 159 31.89 4.76 -2.62
CA THR A 159 32.76 3.57 -2.60
C THR A 159 33.68 3.48 -3.81
N LYS A 160 33.20 3.83 -5.01
CA LYS A 160 34.07 3.85 -6.22
C LYS A 160 35.20 4.88 -6.14
N LYS A 161 34.98 6.03 -5.49
CA LYS A 161 36.02 7.07 -5.31
C LYS A 161 37.08 6.69 -4.28
N GLU A 162 36.76 5.82 -3.33
CA GLU A 162 37.69 5.34 -2.32
C GLU A 162 38.55 4.16 -2.82
N GLU A 163 38.04 3.37 -3.77
CA GLU A 163 38.79 2.30 -4.44
C GLU A 163 39.74 2.81 -5.53
N GLU A 164 39.43 3.92 -6.21
CA GLU A 164 40.33 4.58 -7.18
C GLU A 164 41.46 5.39 -6.51
N GLN A 165 41.47 5.50 -5.18
CA GLN A 165 42.50 6.20 -4.39
C GLN A 165 43.43 5.25 -3.61
N LYS A 166 43.35 3.93 -3.84
CA LYS A 166 44.27 2.91 -3.33
C LYS A 166 45.08 2.28 -4.45
#